data_AF-A0A2D4WN45-F1
#
_entry.id   AF-A0A2D4WN45-F1
#
_cell.length_a   1.000
_cell.length_b   1.000
_cell.length_c   1.000
_cell.angle_alpha   90.00
_cell.angle_beta   90.00
_cell.angle_gamma   90.00
#
_symmetry.space_group_name_H-M   'P 1'
#
loop_
_entity.id
_entity.type
_entity.pdbx_description
1 polymer ?
#
loop_
_entity_poly.entity_id
_entity_poly.type
_entity_poly.pdbx_seq_one_letter_code
_entity_poly.pdbx_strand_id
1 'polypeptide(L)'
;MKNSYRLAPFTLIAIVSLLTFSLVGISDAQAQSYAQGVASVQMKRKCKDDMPRKREDYDVALSSAKVNSIRSWTAQKSTAFAELYQNSEQEIIGQIDTYLLNPVIMSKCDKKTFTISVRSVVNESALGQLMARNKPQNSVRSRMTAVFVARKQMSVKSYDAKVTKISESQEFSEAEQSADVSGSGMAASGYSSTRTVNTTGGSTERKSDKIAWDVFQADGLDAAVNETFSSFGFRVIDSSQVAGRFPGFDVNQFREEFGVGEDLTPETKNAAFNAIAGKIPLLVIATVDVLGSRLDTRGSGAIRVTVSVKAQVYQDDGLFYETVASVAPTQENALGESETAAETDALIKAAKLASMEIVNQLNAQGIQ
;
A
#
# COMPACT_ATOMS: atom_id res chain seq x y z
N MET A 1 48.65 -15.54 45.26
CA MET A 1 47.57 -16.53 45.04
C MET A 1 46.26 -15.78 44.87
N LYS A 2 45.52 -16.05 43.76
CA LYS A 2 44.05 -16.03 43.54
C LYS A 2 43.20 -14.94 44.23
N ASN A 3 42.21 -14.27 43.64
CA ASN A 3 41.48 -14.49 42.40
C ASN A 3 40.67 -13.23 42.08
N SER A 4 40.48 -13.00 40.79
CA SER A 4 39.64 -12.01 40.13
C SER A 4 38.13 -12.21 40.33
N TYR A 5 37.36 -11.12 40.43
CA TYR A 5 36.02 -11.01 39.83
C TYR A 5 35.80 -9.60 39.26
N ARG A 6 35.68 -9.55 37.94
CA ARG A 6 35.13 -8.44 37.16
C ARG A 6 33.60 -8.48 37.28
N LEU A 7 32.96 -7.34 37.50
CA LEU A 7 31.53 -7.14 37.21
C LEU A 7 31.39 -5.95 36.26
N ALA A 8 30.63 -6.21 35.20
CA ALA A 8 30.42 -5.41 34.00
C ALA A 8 29.65 -4.10 34.26
N PRO A 9 29.66 -3.13 33.31
CA PRO A 9 29.01 -1.84 33.50
C PRO A 9 27.49 -1.99 33.36
N PHE A 10 26.77 -1.41 34.32
CA PHE A 10 25.32 -1.26 34.26
C PHE A 10 24.93 -0.44 33.03
N THR A 11 24.27 -1.11 32.09
CA THR A 11 23.47 -0.50 31.02
C THR A 11 22.36 0.32 31.65
N LEU A 12 22.45 1.64 31.51
CA LEU A 12 21.46 2.60 31.96
C LEU A 12 20.29 2.56 30.96
N ILE A 13 19.29 1.74 31.26
CA ILE A 13 18.02 1.69 30.50
C ILE A 13 17.31 3.01 30.75
N ALA A 14 17.36 3.92 29.77
CA ALA A 14 16.57 5.14 29.77
C ALA A 14 15.10 4.78 29.60
N ILE A 15 14.33 4.88 30.68
CA ILE A 15 12.87 4.76 30.65
C ILE A 15 12.31 6.00 29.94
N VAL A 16 12.06 5.88 28.64
CA VAL A 16 11.28 6.87 27.88
C VAL A 16 9.82 6.71 28.28
N SER A 17 9.40 7.48 29.29
CA SER A 17 7.98 7.64 29.64
C SER A 17 7.28 8.33 28.46
N LEU A 18 6.48 7.59 27.70
CA LEU A 18 5.74 8.11 26.54
C LEU A 18 4.80 9.25 26.95
N LEU A 19 5.07 10.45 26.45
CA LEU A 19 4.07 11.52 26.33
C LEU A 19 3.15 11.14 25.17
N THR A 20 1.98 10.59 25.47
CA THR A 20 0.99 10.20 24.48
C THR A 20 0.10 11.39 24.11
N PHE A 21 0.01 11.70 22.82
CA PHE A 21 -1.01 12.60 22.31
C PHE A 21 -2.33 11.83 22.18
N SER A 22 -3.33 12.19 22.98
CA SER A 22 -4.71 11.71 22.79
C SER A 22 -5.24 12.22 21.44
N LEU A 23 -5.67 11.31 20.57
CA LEU A 23 -6.35 11.61 19.32
C LEU A 23 -7.76 12.15 19.64
N VAL A 24 -7.91 13.48 19.67
CA VAL A 24 -9.23 14.10 19.58
C VAL A 24 -9.61 14.10 18.10
N GLY A 25 -10.72 13.43 17.77
CA GLY A 25 -11.27 13.39 16.42
C GLY A 25 -11.76 14.76 16.01
N ILE A 26 -11.17 15.33 14.97
CA ILE A 26 -11.67 16.53 14.28
C ILE A 26 -12.29 16.05 12.98
N SER A 27 -13.54 16.46 12.77
CA SER A 27 -14.39 16.18 11.61
C SER A 27 -13.79 16.72 10.31
N ASP A 28 -14.22 16.12 9.19
CA ASP A 28 -13.78 16.32 7.81
C ASP A 28 -13.35 17.73 7.39
N ALA A 29 -12.06 17.85 7.10
CA ALA A 29 -11.47 18.67 6.04
C ALA A 29 -10.16 17.96 5.67
N GLN A 30 -9.97 17.64 4.37
CA GLN A 30 -8.83 16.92 3.78
C GLN A 30 -7.87 16.28 4.80
N ALA A 31 -8.00 14.96 5.04
CA ALA A 31 -7.24 14.21 6.03
C ALA A 31 -5.80 14.74 6.20
N GLN A 32 -5.61 15.64 7.18
CA GLN A 32 -4.33 16.28 7.40
C GLN A 32 -3.35 15.23 7.90
N SER A 33 -2.20 15.09 7.26
CA SER A 33 -1.17 14.19 7.76
C SER A 33 -0.39 14.87 8.89
N TYR A 34 -0.05 14.08 9.90
CA TYR A 34 0.61 14.56 11.10
C TYR A 34 2.00 13.94 11.23
N ALA A 35 3.00 14.78 11.50
CA ALA A 35 4.33 14.36 11.92
C ALA A 35 4.41 14.41 13.44
N GLN A 36 5.02 13.39 14.05
CA GLN A 36 5.24 13.32 15.49
C GLN A 36 6.68 12.96 15.79
N GLY A 37 7.29 13.69 16.73
CA GLY A 37 8.69 13.51 17.09
C GLY A 37 8.93 13.85 18.55
N VAL A 38 9.93 13.19 19.12
CA VAL A 38 10.36 13.40 20.51
C VAL A 38 11.86 13.63 20.51
N ALA A 39 12.33 14.55 21.34
CA ALA A 39 13.75 14.70 21.61
C ALA A 39 13.98 15.03 23.09
N SER A 40 15.13 14.59 23.60
CA SER A 40 15.55 14.84 24.97
C SER A 40 16.95 15.45 25.00
N VAL A 41 17.16 16.41 25.89
CA VAL A 41 18.45 17.05 26.14
C VAL A 41 18.86 16.81 27.60
N GLN A 42 20.13 16.47 27.80
CA GLN A 42 20.72 16.40 29.13
C GLN A 42 21.31 17.74 29.55
N MET A 43 20.78 18.30 30.62
CA MET A 43 21.13 19.62 31.13
C MET A 43 22.16 19.53 32.25
N LYS A 44 23.02 20.55 32.35
CA LYS A 44 24.01 20.65 33.44
C LYS A 44 23.34 20.84 34.81
N ARG A 45 22.27 21.62 34.86
CA ARG A 45 21.52 21.99 36.07
C ARG A 45 20.15 21.31 36.09
N LYS A 46 19.57 21.16 37.28
CA LYS A 46 18.22 20.64 37.41
C LYS A 46 17.19 21.62 36.85
N CYS A 47 16.07 21.08 36.38
CA CYS A 47 14.88 21.82 35.98
C CYS A 47 14.47 22.84 37.05
N LYS A 48 13.78 23.89 36.61
CA LYS A 48 13.06 24.82 37.47
C LYS A 48 11.67 24.98 36.85
N ASP A 49 10.62 24.78 37.65
CA ASP A 49 9.22 24.91 37.20
C ASP A 49 8.93 24.06 35.95
N ASP A 50 9.36 22.79 35.97
CA ASP A 50 9.28 21.83 34.86
C ASP A 50 9.88 22.29 33.52
N MET A 51 10.78 23.28 33.56
CA MET A 51 11.45 23.85 32.39
C MET A 51 12.99 23.88 32.54
N PRO A 52 13.71 23.92 31.41
CA PRO A 52 15.13 24.25 31.39
C PRO A 52 15.38 25.65 31.94
N ARG A 53 16.49 25.82 32.65
CA ARG A 53 16.91 27.16 33.10
C ARG A 53 17.54 28.00 32.00
N LYS A 54 18.04 27.32 30.96
CA LYS A 54 18.69 27.90 29.81
C LYS A 54 17.77 27.78 28.62
N ARG A 55 17.55 28.88 27.92
CA ARG A 55 16.73 28.90 26.72
C ARG A 55 17.33 28.02 25.63
N GLU A 56 18.66 27.94 25.56
CA GLU A 56 19.36 27.13 24.57
C GLU A 56 19.03 25.64 24.71
N ASP A 57 18.88 25.12 25.94
CA ASP A 57 18.51 23.72 26.18
C ASP A 57 17.08 23.43 25.68
N TYR A 58 16.17 24.42 25.79
CA TYR A 58 14.81 24.33 25.24
C TYR A 58 14.83 24.36 23.70
N ASP A 59 15.54 25.33 23.11
CA ASP A 59 15.58 25.52 21.66
C ASP A 59 16.21 24.30 20.95
N VAL A 60 17.26 23.71 21.54
CA VAL A 60 17.89 22.48 21.03
C VAL A 60 16.91 21.30 21.10
N ALA A 61 16.20 21.11 22.22
CA ALA A 61 15.22 20.05 22.36
C ALA A 61 14.06 20.22 21.36
N LEU A 62 13.56 21.44 21.19
CA LEU A 62 12.47 21.75 20.27
C LEU A 62 12.87 21.51 18.81
N SER A 63 14.02 22.05 18.40
CA SER A 63 14.54 21.86 17.04
C SER A 63 14.75 20.38 16.74
N SER A 64 15.34 19.63 17.68
CA SER A 64 15.56 18.19 17.53
C SER A 64 14.25 17.41 17.45
N ALA A 65 13.24 17.77 18.25
CA ALA A 65 11.93 17.13 18.21
C ALA A 65 11.21 17.38 16.88
N LYS A 66 11.29 18.60 16.33
CA LYS A 66 10.77 18.92 14.99
C LYS A 66 11.47 18.10 13.90
N VAL A 67 12.81 18.07 13.91
CA VAL A 67 13.59 17.27 12.94
C VAL A 67 13.26 15.77 13.04
N ASN A 68 13.16 15.23 14.26
CA ASN A 68 12.75 13.85 14.46
C ASN A 68 11.32 13.62 13.96
N SER A 69 10.41 14.60 14.11
CA SER A 69 9.03 14.45 13.66
C SER A 69 8.91 14.30 12.15
N ILE A 70 9.61 15.13 11.38
CA ILE A 70 9.56 15.04 9.92
C ILE A 70 10.27 13.76 9.44
N ARG A 71 11.40 13.37 10.04
CA ARG A 71 12.11 12.11 9.73
C ARG A 71 11.26 10.87 10.02
N SER A 72 10.56 10.85 11.15
CA SER A 72 9.66 9.73 11.48
C SER A 72 8.46 9.66 10.55
N TRP A 73 7.95 10.80 10.07
CA TRP A 73 6.89 10.85 9.07
C TRP A 73 7.39 10.40 7.69
N THR A 74 8.58 10.84 7.24
CA THR A 74 9.17 10.42 5.96
C THR A 74 9.55 8.94 5.95
N ALA A 75 9.97 8.37 7.08
CA ALA A 75 10.33 6.95 7.19
C ALA A 75 9.15 5.99 6.94
N GLN A 76 7.91 6.48 6.99
CA GLN A 76 6.70 5.70 6.68
C GLN A 76 6.30 5.77 5.20
N LYS A 77 7.03 6.57 4.39
CA LYS A 77 6.76 6.75 2.95
C LYS A 77 7.58 5.78 2.10
N SER A 78 7.39 5.83 0.79
CA SER A 78 8.13 5.00 -0.16
C SER A 78 9.63 5.32 -0.17
N THR A 79 10.41 4.36 -0.68
CA THR A 79 11.86 4.54 -0.88
C THR A 79 12.17 5.72 -1.81
N ALA A 80 11.39 5.89 -2.87
CA ALA A 80 11.52 7.02 -3.79
C ALA A 80 11.28 8.37 -3.08
N PHE A 81 10.25 8.45 -2.24
CA PHE A 81 10.02 9.64 -1.42
C PHE A 81 11.18 9.88 -0.45
N ALA A 82 11.71 8.83 0.17
CA ALA A 82 12.83 8.93 1.09
C ALA A 82 14.11 9.46 0.41
N GLU A 83 14.38 9.05 -0.83
CA GLU A 83 15.49 9.56 -1.64
C GLU A 83 15.33 11.05 -1.97
N LEU A 84 14.15 11.46 -2.43
CA LEU A 84 13.84 12.87 -2.69
C LEU A 84 13.94 13.73 -1.43
N TYR A 85 13.51 13.20 -0.29
CA TYR A 85 13.67 13.84 1.01
C TYR A 85 15.13 14.00 1.38
N GLN A 86 15.95 12.95 1.25
CA GLN A 86 17.39 13.01 1.57
C GLN A 86 18.11 14.09 0.75
N ASN A 87 17.78 14.21 -0.54
CA ASN A 87 18.33 15.25 -1.42
C ASN A 87 17.93 16.67 -1.00
N SER A 88 16.81 16.81 -0.28
CA SER A 88 16.27 18.11 0.15
C SER A 88 16.40 18.36 1.66
N GLU A 89 16.97 17.42 2.43
CA GLU A 89 16.85 17.40 3.89
C GLU A 89 17.44 18.65 4.55
N GLN A 90 18.59 19.13 4.07
CA GLN A 90 19.22 20.33 4.63
C GLN A 90 18.35 21.58 4.47
N GLU A 91 17.68 21.72 3.33
CA GLU A 91 16.77 22.83 3.08
C GLU A 91 15.49 22.72 3.93
N ILE A 92 14.96 21.49 4.06
CA ILE A 92 13.80 21.21 4.92
C ILE A 92 14.11 21.56 6.37
N ILE A 93 15.26 21.12 6.90
CA ILE A 93 15.67 21.41 8.28
C ILE A 93 15.90 22.91 8.47
N GLY A 94 16.50 23.60 7.49
CA GLY A 94 16.74 25.04 7.52
C GLY A 94 15.45 25.88 7.53
N GLN A 95 14.35 25.35 7.00
CA GLN A 95 13.05 26.03 6.93
C GLN A 95 11.91 25.17 7.49
N ILE A 96 12.18 24.45 8.58
CA ILE A 96 11.29 23.38 9.06
C ILE A 96 9.86 23.86 9.39
N ASP A 97 9.70 25.13 9.76
CA ASP A 97 8.41 25.75 10.07
C ASP A 97 7.55 26.05 8.83
N THR A 98 8.13 26.01 7.63
CA THR A 98 7.38 26.04 6.35
C THR A 98 6.69 24.71 6.07
N TYR A 99 7.32 23.62 6.52
CA TYR A 99 6.89 22.24 6.24
C TYR A 99 6.10 21.60 7.37
N LEU A 100 6.29 22.07 8.61
CA LEU A 100 5.57 21.62 9.80
C LEU A 100 4.71 22.75 10.36
N LEU A 101 3.42 22.70 10.05
CA LEU A 101 2.43 23.71 10.42
C LEU A 101 1.79 23.38 11.77
N ASN A 102 1.35 24.42 12.49
CA ASN A 102 0.54 24.33 13.71
C ASN A 102 1.09 23.31 14.74
N PRO A 103 2.33 23.46 15.22
CA PRO A 103 2.93 22.52 16.16
C PRO A 103 2.21 22.56 17.51
N VAL A 104 1.72 21.40 17.96
CA VAL A 104 1.33 21.15 19.34
C VAL A 104 2.55 20.61 20.08
N ILE A 105 2.96 21.33 21.12
CA ILE A 105 4.19 21.06 21.86
C ILE A 105 3.82 20.62 23.27
N MET A 106 4.34 19.46 23.69
CA MET A 106 4.30 19.03 25.08
C MET A 106 5.72 18.87 25.60
N SER A 107 5.95 19.22 26.85
CA SER A 107 7.26 19.11 27.47
C SER A 107 7.18 18.47 28.85
N LYS A 108 8.24 17.74 29.20
CA LYS A 108 8.42 17.17 30.53
C LYS A 108 9.88 17.31 30.94
N CYS A 109 10.13 17.71 32.17
CA CYS A 109 11.47 17.86 32.71
C CYS A 109 11.65 16.95 33.92
N ASP A 110 12.46 15.90 33.79
CA ASP A 110 12.81 15.00 34.90
C ASP A 110 14.25 15.26 35.35
N LYS A 111 14.39 15.93 36.49
CA LYS A 111 15.68 16.30 37.11
C LYS A 111 16.57 17.09 36.16
N LYS A 112 17.42 16.42 35.38
CA LYS A 112 18.37 17.02 34.42
C LYS A 112 18.03 16.67 32.98
N THR A 113 17.05 15.81 32.74
CA THR A 113 16.58 15.41 31.43
C THR A 113 15.39 16.28 31.07
N PHE A 114 15.49 17.06 30.01
CA PHE A 114 14.35 17.77 29.45
C PHE A 114 13.92 17.10 28.15
N THR A 115 12.63 16.82 28.02
CA THR A 115 12.05 16.12 26.86
C THR A 115 10.94 16.97 26.26
N ILE A 116 10.98 17.16 24.94
CA ILE A 116 9.91 17.77 24.17
C ILE A 116 9.33 16.73 23.21
N SER A 117 8.02 16.66 23.13
CA SER A 117 7.30 16.04 22.03
C SER A 117 6.59 17.11 21.19
N VAL A 118 6.65 16.95 19.87
CA VAL A 118 5.98 17.82 18.90
C VAL A 118 5.04 16.96 18.06
N ARG A 119 3.85 17.48 17.83
CA ARG A 119 2.94 17.02 16.80
C ARG A 119 2.61 18.19 15.88
N SER A 120 2.87 18.06 14.58
CA SER A 120 2.62 19.12 13.60
C SER A 120 1.84 18.58 12.41
N VAL A 121 1.10 19.45 11.73
CA VAL A 121 0.50 19.17 10.42
C VAL A 121 1.60 19.26 9.37
N VAL A 122 1.68 18.27 8.47
CA VAL A 122 2.68 18.29 7.39
C VAL A 122 2.14 19.04 6.19
N ASN A 123 2.90 20.01 5.70
CA ASN A 123 2.62 20.70 4.46
C ASN A 123 3.13 19.87 3.27
N GLU A 124 2.38 18.83 2.90
CA GLU A 124 2.74 17.91 1.82
C GLU A 124 2.91 18.60 0.47
N SER A 125 2.13 19.65 0.20
CA SER A 125 2.23 20.45 -1.02
C SER A 125 3.59 21.16 -1.11
N ALA A 126 4.01 21.84 -0.04
CA ALA A 126 5.31 22.51 0.00
C ALA A 126 6.48 21.51 -0.11
N LEU A 127 6.36 20.33 0.52
CA LEU A 127 7.35 19.26 0.37
C LEU A 127 7.40 18.72 -1.07
N GLY A 128 6.24 18.46 -1.68
CA GLY A 128 6.16 17.99 -3.07
C GLY A 128 6.79 18.98 -4.05
N GLN A 129 6.51 20.28 -3.89
CA GLN A 129 7.12 21.33 -4.71
C GLN A 129 8.64 21.40 -4.53
N LEU A 130 9.12 21.30 -3.29
CA LEU A 130 10.56 21.27 -2.99
C LEU A 130 11.24 20.08 -3.68
N MET A 131 10.67 18.89 -3.54
CA MET A 131 11.20 17.66 -4.14
C MET A 131 11.21 17.73 -5.66
N ALA A 132 10.14 18.27 -6.26
CA ALA A 132 10.05 18.47 -7.70
C ALA A 132 11.13 19.43 -8.24
N ARG A 133 11.54 20.40 -7.42
CA ARG A 133 12.58 21.38 -7.75
C ARG A 133 13.99 20.84 -7.55
N ASN A 134 14.23 20.08 -6.48
CA ASN A 134 15.56 19.61 -6.07
C ASN A 134 15.93 18.22 -6.65
N LYS A 135 15.24 17.77 -7.70
CA LYS A 135 15.49 16.49 -8.37
C LYS A 135 16.75 16.50 -9.25
N PRO A 136 17.29 15.32 -9.63
CA PRO A 136 18.38 15.22 -10.61
C PRO A 136 17.97 15.86 -11.95
N GLN A 137 18.77 16.77 -12.49
CA GLN A 137 18.42 17.52 -13.71
C GLN A 137 18.53 16.66 -14.98
N ASN A 138 17.39 16.43 -15.66
CA ASN A 138 17.30 16.20 -17.10
C ASN A 138 16.13 17.03 -17.67
N SER A 139 16.43 17.94 -18.60
CA SER A 139 15.62 19.14 -18.85
C SER A 139 14.68 19.08 -20.07
N VAL A 140 13.84 18.05 -20.17
CA VAL A 140 12.70 18.05 -21.11
C VAL A 140 11.50 17.44 -20.42
N ARG A 141 10.36 18.16 -20.38
CA ARG A 141 9.10 17.60 -19.88
C ARG A 141 8.61 16.48 -20.80
N SER A 142 8.59 15.25 -20.33
CA SER A 142 8.07 14.07 -21.02
C SER A 142 6.57 14.22 -21.22
N ARG A 143 6.15 13.77 -22.40
CA ARG A 143 4.73 13.56 -22.67
C ARG A 143 4.31 12.28 -21.96
N MET A 144 3.12 12.32 -21.40
CA MET A 144 2.54 11.18 -20.70
C MET A 144 1.10 11.01 -21.16
N THR A 145 0.65 9.78 -21.25
CA THR A 145 -0.79 9.45 -21.32
C THR A 145 -1.14 8.54 -20.17
N ALA A 146 -2.32 8.73 -19.59
CA ALA A 146 -2.78 7.97 -18.45
C ALA A 146 -4.14 7.34 -18.73
N VAL A 147 -4.27 6.05 -18.42
CA VAL A 147 -5.53 5.32 -18.48
C VAL A 147 -5.86 4.85 -17.07
N PHE A 148 -6.85 5.49 -16.46
CA PHE A 148 -7.40 5.11 -15.17
C PHE A 148 -8.75 4.44 -15.39
N VAL A 149 -8.88 3.22 -14.90
CA VAL A 149 -10.11 2.43 -15.02
C VAL A 149 -10.73 2.28 -13.64
N ALA A 150 -11.81 3.02 -13.40
CA ALA A 150 -12.61 2.83 -12.20
C ALA A 150 -13.57 1.65 -12.38
N ARG A 151 -13.64 0.79 -11.37
CA ARG A 151 -14.48 -0.41 -11.42
C ARG A 151 -15.08 -0.77 -10.07
N LYS A 152 -16.31 -1.26 -10.07
CA LYS A 152 -17.03 -1.69 -8.86
C LYS A 152 -17.39 -3.17 -8.96
N GLN A 153 -17.41 -3.88 -7.83
CA GLN A 153 -17.75 -5.31 -7.82
C GLN A 153 -19.23 -5.50 -8.20
N MET A 154 -19.48 -6.11 -9.36
CA MET A 154 -20.84 -6.34 -9.85
C MET A 154 -21.43 -7.65 -9.28
N SER A 155 -20.62 -8.70 -9.22
CA SER A 155 -20.99 -9.97 -8.57
C SER A 155 -19.74 -10.79 -8.23
N VAL A 156 -19.76 -11.44 -7.06
CA VAL A 156 -18.75 -12.43 -6.68
C VAL A 156 -19.36 -13.81 -6.85
N LYS A 157 -18.87 -14.59 -7.80
CA LYS A 157 -19.25 -16.01 -7.93
C LYS A 157 -18.30 -16.84 -7.07
N SER A 158 -18.74 -17.17 -5.86
CA SER A 158 -18.04 -18.12 -4.98
C SER A 158 -18.34 -19.55 -5.40
N TYR A 159 -17.31 -20.35 -5.61
CA TYR A 159 -17.47 -21.77 -5.93
C TYR A 159 -17.38 -22.61 -4.65
N ASP A 160 -18.42 -23.40 -4.37
CA ASP A 160 -18.38 -24.36 -3.28
C ASP A 160 -17.28 -25.41 -3.50
N ALA A 161 -16.70 -25.88 -2.40
CA ALA A 161 -15.69 -26.91 -2.43
C ALA A 161 -16.28 -28.22 -2.96
N LYS A 162 -15.67 -28.79 -4.02
CA LYS A 162 -16.09 -30.09 -4.52
C LYS A 162 -15.51 -31.18 -3.62
N VAL A 163 -16.38 -31.82 -2.84
CA VAL A 163 -16.00 -32.94 -1.95
C VAL A 163 -16.23 -34.26 -2.67
N THR A 164 -15.15 -34.99 -2.94
CA THR A 164 -15.24 -36.36 -3.50
C THR A 164 -14.92 -37.36 -2.40
N LYS A 165 -15.88 -38.24 -2.08
CA LYS A 165 -15.71 -39.32 -1.09
C LYS A 165 -15.47 -40.63 -1.84
N ILE A 166 -14.35 -41.28 -1.58
CA ILE A 166 -14.04 -42.61 -2.12
C ILE A 166 -14.23 -43.61 -0.99
N SER A 167 -15.06 -44.63 -1.24
CA SER A 167 -15.23 -45.78 -0.36
C SER A 167 -14.62 -46.99 -1.07
N GLU A 168 -13.51 -47.50 -0.56
CA GLU A 168 -12.86 -48.69 -1.09
C GLU A 168 -13.07 -49.84 -0.10
N SER A 169 -13.70 -50.92 -0.56
CA SER A 169 -13.83 -52.18 0.18
C SER A 169 -12.84 -53.19 -0.39
N GLN A 170 -11.87 -53.62 0.42
CA GLN A 170 -11.01 -54.75 0.08
C GLN A 170 -11.46 -55.98 0.86
N GLU A 171 -11.80 -57.06 0.15
CA GLU A 171 -12.08 -58.37 0.73
C GLU A 171 -10.81 -59.22 0.68
N PHE A 172 -10.41 -59.74 1.83
CA PHE A 172 -9.33 -60.72 1.92
C PHE A 172 -9.94 -62.09 2.22
N SER A 173 -9.67 -63.10 1.38
CA SER A 173 -9.98 -64.50 1.68
C SER A 173 -8.69 -65.31 1.78
N GLU A 174 -8.36 -65.78 2.98
CA GLU A 174 -7.30 -66.77 3.18
C GLU A 174 -7.97 -68.14 3.35
N ALA A 175 -7.57 -69.11 2.52
CA ALA A 175 -8.00 -70.50 2.61
C ALA A 175 -6.78 -71.37 2.93
N GLU A 176 -6.67 -71.84 4.17
CA GLU A 176 -5.72 -72.91 4.53
C GLU A 176 -6.31 -74.26 4.13
N GLN A 177 -5.64 -74.99 3.23
CA GLN A 177 -5.98 -76.38 2.90
C GLN A 177 -4.97 -77.32 3.58
N SER A 178 -5.43 -78.10 4.57
CA SER A 178 -4.70 -79.30 5.02
C SER A 178 -5.26 -80.53 4.30
N ALA A 179 -4.43 -81.26 3.55
CA ALA A 179 -4.84 -82.50 2.89
C ALA A 179 -4.25 -83.71 3.63
N ASP A 180 -5.11 -84.52 4.23
CA ASP A 180 -4.78 -85.85 4.74
C ASP A 180 -5.20 -86.90 3.69
N VAL A 181 -4.29 -87.79 3.29
CA VAL A 181 -4.46 -88.72 2.16
C VAL A 181 -4.47 -90.16 2.66
N SER A 182 -5.66 -90.73 2.82
CA SER A 182 -5.84 -92.18 2.86
C SER A 182 -7.13 -92.59 2.15
N GLY A 183 -6.96 -93.52 1.20
CA GLY A 183 -7.92 -94.15 0.29
C GLY A 183 -9.43 -94.03 0.55
N SER A 184 -10.14 -93.60 -0.50
CA SER A 184 -11.59 -93.72 -0.72
C SER A 184 -12.50 -92.90 0.22
N GLY A 185 -12.45 -91.57 0.06
CA GLY A 185 -13.50 -90.64 0.50
C GLY A 185 -12.96 -89.26 0.86
N MET A 186 -13.01 -88.29 -0.07
CA MET A 186 -12.68 -86.89 0.25
C MET A 186 -13.91 -86.16 0.79
N ALA A 187 -13.89 -85.78 2.06
CA ALA A 187 -14.80 -84.79 2.63
C ALA A 187 -13.97 -83.56 3.05
N ALA A 188 -14.12 -82.45 2.32
CA ALA A 188 -13.47 -81.18 2.64
C ALA A 188 -14.45 -80.31 3.45
N SER A 189 -14.13 -80.01 4.71
CA SER A 189 -14.82 -78.97 5.49
C SER A 189 -13.94 -77.72 5.54
N GLY A 190 -14.27 -76.71 4.75
CA GLY A 190 -13.59 -75.40 4.76
C GLY A 190 -14.22 -74.46 5.77
N TYR A 191 -13.42 -73.92 6.70
CA TYR A 191 -13.78 -72.73 7.50
C TYR A 191 -13.43 -71.47 6.69
N SER A 192 -14.40 -70.57 6.53
CA SER A 192 -14.23 -69.27 5.85
C SER A 192 -14.44 -68.15 6.87
N SER A 193 -13.45 -67.27 7.03
CA SER A 193 -13.57 -66.06 7.85
C SER A 193 -13.32 -64.83 6.98
N THR A 194 -14.36 -64.05 6.72
CA THR A 194 -14.31 -62.81 5.92
C THR A 194 -14.07 -61.59 6.80
N ARG A 195 -13.05 -60.78 6.49
CA ARG A 195 -12.79 -59.50 7.15
C ARG A 195 -12.93 -58.36 6.16
N THR A 196 -13.92 -57.49 6.37
CA THR A 196 -14.14 -56.26 5.58
C THR A 196 -13.37 -55.10 6.18
N VAL A 197 -12.50 -54.45 5.41
CA VAL A 197 -11.84 -53.20 5.79
C VAL A 197 -12.39 -52.06 4.94
N ASN A 198 -13.03 -51.09 5.59
CA ASN A 198 -13.51 -49.87 4.95
C ASN A 198 -12.46 -48.77 5.11
N THR A 199 -11.84 -48.35 4.01
CA THR A 199 -10.92 -47.22 4.01
C THR A 199 -11.59 -46.06 3.29
N THR A 200 -11.83 -44.94 3.98
CA THR A 200 -12.39 -43.73 3.37
C THR A 200 -11.31 -42.69 3.18
N GLY A 201 -11.07 -42.33 1.91
CA GLY A 201 -10.22 -41.21 1.52
C GLY A 201 -11.08 -40.15 0.83
N GLY A 202 -10.85 -38.88 1.13
CA GLY A 202 -11.53 -37.76 0.50
C GLY A 202 -10.56 -36.76 -0.10
N SER A 203 -10.90 -36.19 -1.26
CA SER A 203 -10.20 -35.03 -1.83
C SER A 203 -11.17 -33.85 -1.90
N THR A 204 -10.66 -32.66 -1.58
CA THR A 204 -11.40 -31.40 -1.68
C THR A 204 -10.72 -30.52 -2.71
N GLU A 205 -11.45 -30.17 -3.76
CA GLU A 205 -10.99 -29.24 -4.80
C GLU A 205 -11.68 -27.89 -4.58
N ARG A 206 -10.88 -26.83 -4.41
CA ARG A 206 -11.37 -25.46 -4.21
C ARG A 206 -11.01 -24.60 -5.43
N LYS A 207 -12.01 -23.99 -6.05
CA LYS A 207 -11.80 -23.02 -7.14
C LYS A 207 -11.72 -21.60 -6.58
N SER A 208 -10.89 -20.76 -7.16
CA SER A 208 -10.85 -19.33 -6.82
C SER A 208 -12.11 -18.64 -7.27
N ASP A 209 -12.56 -17.65 -6.50
CA ASP A 209 -13.72 -16.83 -6.83
C ASP A 209 -13.45 -16.04 -8.12
N LYS A 210 -14.48 -15.94 -8.98
CA LYS A 210 -14.44 -15.03 -10.14
C LYS A 210 -15.20 -13.76 -9.79
N ILE A 211 -14.50 -12.64 -9.81
CA ILE A 211 -15.06 -11.30 -9.60
C ILE A 211 -15.32 -10.70 -10.97
N ALA A 212 -16.57 -10.35 -11.25
CA ALA A 212 -16.92 -9.54 -12.41
C ALA A 212 -17.02 -8.07 -11.98
N TRP A 213 -16.38 -7.20 -12.75
CA TRP A 213 -16.29 -5.79 -12.46
C TRP A 213 -17.18 -4.97 -13.40
N ASP A 214 -17.92 -4.01 -12.85
CA ASP A 214 -18.61 -2.98 -13.63
C ASP A 214 -17.66 -1.80 -13.80
N VAL A 215 -17.19 -1.57 -15.03
CA VAL A 215 -16.26 -0.48 -15.35
C VAL A 215 -17.06 0.77 -15.67
N PHE A 216 -16.77 1.85 -14.97
CA PHE A 216 -17.44 3.13 -15.15
C PHE A 216 -16.43 4.26 -15.26
N GLN A 217 -16.86 5.36 -15.88
CA GLN A 217 -16.07 6.59 -15.84
C GLN A 217 -16.46 7.35 -14.57
N ALA A 218 -15.52 7.43 -13.64
CA ALA A 218 -15.71 8.19 -12.43
C ALA A 218 -15.56 9.69 -12.73
N ASP A 219 -16.60 10.46 -12.46
CA ASP A 219 -16.56 11.92 -12.61
C ASP A 219 -15.40 12.51 -11.78
N GLY A 220 -14.56 13.32 -12.42
CA GLY A 220 -13.45 14.01 -11.76
C GLY A 220 -12.18 13.18 -11.52
N LEU A 221 -12.20 11.86 -11.78
CA LEU A 221 -11.02 10.99 -11.61
C LEU A 221 -9.89 11.39 -12.55
N ASP A 222 -10.18 11.45 -13.86
CA ASP A 222 -9.20 11.84 -14.89
C ASP A 222 -8.67 13.26 -14.64
N ALA A 223 -9.55 14.18 -14.23
CA ALA A 223 -9.18 15.55 -13.91
C ALA A 223 -8.20 15.64 -12.72
N ALA A 224 -8.47 14.92 -11.63
CA ALA A 224 -7.61 14.89 -10.45
C ALA A 224 -6.22 14.31 -10.73
N VAL A 225 -6.15 13.26 -11.55
CA VAL A 225 -4.90 12.65 -12.01
C VAL A 225 -4.12 13.63 -12.88
N ASN A 226 -4.77 14.21 -13.88
CA ASN A 226 -4.15 15.16 -14.80
C ASN A 226 -3.65 16.41 -14.08
N GLU A 227 -4.42 16.94 -13.13
CA GLU A 227 -4.01 18.05 -12.25
C GLU A 227 -2.73 17.68 -11.49
N THR A 228 -2.68 16.48 -10.90
CA THR A 228 -1.50 16.01 -10.16
C THR A 228 -0.29 15.95 -11.08
N PHE A 229 -0.31 15.18 -12.17
CA PHE A 229 0.85 15.05 -13.06
C PHE A 229 1.29 16.39 -13.68
N SER A 230 0.35 17.24 -14.09
CA SER A 230 0.68 18.55 -14.65
C SER A 230 1.32 19.50 -13.64
N SER A 231 0.88 19.47 -12.38
CA SER A 231 1.47 20.25 -11.27
C SER A 231 2.93 19.87 -10.99
N PHE A 232 3.30 18.62 -11.26
CA PHE A 232 4.67 18.11 -11.16
C PHE A 232 5.48 18.21 -12.47
N GLY A 233 4.92 18.87 -13.48
CA GLY A 233 5.61 19.28 -14.69
C GLY A 233 5.58 18.27 -15.85
N PHE A 234 4.75 17.24 -15.79
CA PHE A 234 4.52 16.34 -16.93
C PHE A 234 3.59 16.97 -17.96
N ARG A 235 3.77 16.65 -19.25
CA ARG A 235 2.85 17.05 -20.33
C ARG A 235 1.83 15.95 -20.57
N VAL A 236 0.74 15.98 -19.84
CA VAL A 236 -0.30 14.95 -19.96
C VAL A 236 -1.13 15.15 -21.24
N ILE A 237 -1.36 14.07 -21.97
CA ILE A 237 -2.22 14.01 -23.14
C ILE A 237 -3.40 13.11 -22.77
N ASP A 238 -4.61 13.59 -23.04
CA ASP A 238 -5.83 12.82 -22.79
C ASP A 238 -5.82 11.51 -23.58
N SER A 239 -6.13 10.40 -22.91
CA SER A 239 -6.12 9.06 -23.50
C SER A 239 -7.10 8.91 -24.65
N SER A 240 -8.22 9.64 -24.66
CA SER A 240 -9.17 9.68 -25.78
C SER A 240 -8.55 10.35 -27.02
N GLN A 241 -7.72 11.38 -26.82
CA GLN A 241 -7.00 12.03 -27.92
C GLN A 241 -5.90 11.12 -28.48
N VAL A 242 -5.25 10.33 -27.62
CA VAL A 242 -4.27 9.32 -28.03
C VAL A 242 -4.96 8.23 -28.84
N ALA A 243 -6.08 7.70 -28.37
CA ALA A 243 -6.87 6.68 -29.07
C ALA A 243 -7.38 7.18 -30.44
N GLY A 244 -7.89 8.41 -30.51
CA GLY A 244 -8.34 9.01 -31.77
C GLY A 244 -7.22 9.25 -32.78
N ARG A 245 -5.96 9.36 -32.32
CA ARG A 245 -4.78 9.57 -33.17
C ARG A 245 -4.09 8.27 -33.57
N PHE A 246 -4.06 7.28 -32.67
CA PHE A 246 -3.27 6.07 -32.81
C PHE A 246 -4.18 4.83 -32.75
N PRO A 247 -4.46 4.18 -33.89
CA PRO A 247 -5.41 3.07 -33.96
C PRO A 247 -5.11 1.85 -33.08
N GLY A 248 -3.86 1.65 -32.66
CA GLY A 248 -3.48 0.55 -31.74
C GLY A 248 -3.65 0.88 -30.25
N PHE A 249 -4.06 2.09 -29.90
CA PHE A 249 -4.28 2.52 -28.51
C PHE A 249 -5.78 2.56 -28.22
N ASP A 250 -6.36 1.41 -27.89
CA ASP A 250 -7.82 1.29 -27.70
C ASP A 250 -8.22 1.34 -26.22
N VAL A 251 -8.71 2.50 -25.78
CA VAL A 251 -9.18 2.71 -24.40
C VAL A 251 -10.44 1.88 -24.08
N ASN A 252 -11.27 1.55 -25.07
CA ASN A 252 -12.45 0.71 -24.84
C ASN A 252 -12.03 -0.75 -24.62
N GLN A 253 -11.07 -1.23 -25.40
CA GLN A 253 -10.49 -2.56 -25.18
C GLN A 253 -9.86 -2.69 -23.78
N PHE A 254 -9.21 -1.62 -23.29
CA PHE A 254 -8.67 -1.61 -21.93
C PHE A 254 -9.79 -1.78 -20.89
N ARG A 255 -10.89 -1.03 -21.04
CA ARG A 255 -12.06 -1.11 -20.15
C ARG A 255 -12.69 -2.50 -20.18
N GLU A 256 -12.83 -3.10 -21.36
CA GLU A 256 -13.39 -4.45 -21.51
C GLU A 256 -12.54 -5.49 -20.78
N GLU A 257 -11.23 -5.47 -20.99
CA GLU A 257 -10.32 -6.44 -20.36
C GLU A 257 -10.24 -6.26 -18.84
N PHE A 258 -10.20 -5.02 -18.33
CA PHE A 258 -10.24 -4.76 -16.89
C PHE A 258 -11.60 -5.04 -16.23
N GLY A 259 -12.67 -5.17 -17.04
CA GLY A 259 -13.98 -5.61 -16.56
C GLY A 259 -14.04 -7.10 -16.20
N VAL A 260 -13.17 -7.91 -16.80
CA VAL A 260 -13.12 -9.38 -16.60
C VAL A 260 -11.83 -9.90 -15.98
N GLY A 261 -10.76 -9.10 -16.02
CA GLY A 261 -9.42 -9.46 -15.58
C GLY A 261 -8.77 -8.39 -14.71
N GLU A 262 -7.57 -8.71 -14.25
CA GLU A 262 -6.78 -7.85 -13.37
C GLU A 262 -5.64 -7.12 -14.09
N ASP A 263 -5.37 -7.50 -15.34
CA ASP A 263 -4.32 -6.95 -16.20
C ASP A 263 -4.77 -7.05 -17.66
N LEU A 264 -4.12 -6.28 -18.53
CA LEU A 264 -4.33 -6.37 -19.98
C LEU A 264 -3.67 -7.63 -20.54
N THR A 265 -4.25 -8.16 -21.60
CA THR A 265 -3.64 -9.22 -22.40
C THR A 265 -2.34 -8.73 -23.03
N PRO A 266 -1.34 -9.61 -23.25
CA PRO A 266 -0.12 -9.25 -23.96
C PRO A 266 -0.38 -8.60 -25.31
N GLU A 267 -1.42 -9.05 -26.03
CA GLU A 267 -1.83 -8.53 -27.32
C GLU A 267 -2.24 -7.06 -27.22
N THR A 268 -3.16 -6.73 -26.32
CA THR A 268 -3.67 -5.36 -26.11
C THR A 268 -2.58 -4.44 -25.61
N LYS A 269 -1.75 -4.92 -24.68
CA LYS A 269 -0.63 -4.16 -24.11
C LYS A 269 0.44 -3.84 -25.16
N ASN A 270 0.83 -4.82 -25.97
CA ASN A 270 1.80 -4.63 -27.04
C ASN A 270 1.25 -3.75 -28.17
N ALA A 271 -0.03 -3.87 -28.52
CA ALA A 271 -0.68 -2.99 -29.49
C ALA A 271 -0.59 -1.52 -29.04
N ALA A 272 -0.90 -1.26 -27.76
CA ALA A 272 -0.79 0.07 -27.18
C ALA A 272 0.64 0.59 -27.20
N PHE A 273 1.63 -0.18 -26.72
CA PHE A 273 3.04 0.20 -26.75
C PHE A 273 3.52 0.56 -28.16
N ASN A 274 3.23 -0.28 -29.15
CA ASN A 274 3.59 -0.03 -30.54
C ASN A 274 2.92 1.23 -31.12
N ALA A 275 1.69 1.52 -30.70
CA ALA A 275 0.95 2.69 -31.17
C ALA A 275 1.62 4.01 -30.76
N ILE A 276 2.10 4.07 -29.51
CA ILE A 276 2.67 5.26 -28.88
C ILE A 276 4.22 5.33 -28.88
N ALA A 277 4.90 4.24 -29.26
CA ALA A 277 6.36 4.16 -29.41
C ALA A 277 6.95 5.34 -30.22
N GLY A 278 8.02 5.93 -29.69
CA GLY A 278 8.73 7.10 -30.22
C GLY A 278 7.95 8.42 -30.17
N LYS A 279 6.71 8.42 -29.65
CA LYS A 279 5.80 9.58 -29.70
C LYS A 279 5.37 10.07 -28.33
N ILE A 280 4.98 9.14 -27.46
CA ILE A 280 4.61 9.40 -26.06
C ILE A 280 5.46 8.48 -25.20
N PRO A 281 6.51 9.00 -24.53
CA PRO A 281 7.48 8.18 -23.83
C PRO A 281 6.93 7.54 -22.57
N LEU A 282 5.84 8.06 -21.97
CA LEU A 282 5.28 7.54 -20.71
C LEU A 282 3.82 7.11 -20.87
N LEU A 283 3.51 5.89 -20.46
CA LEU A 283 2.15 5.35 -20.35
C LEU A 283 1.87 4.92 -18.92
N VAL A 284 0.85 5.52 -18.31
CA VAL A 284 0.32 5.11 -17.00
C VAL A 284 -0.92 4.24 -17.22
N ILE A 285 -0.95 3.06 -16.61
CA ILE A 285 -2.13 2.19 -16.55
C ILE A 285 -2.47 1.97 -15.08
N ALA A 286 -3.69 2.30 -14.68
CA ALA A 286 -4.14 2.19 -13.31
C ALA A 286 -5.57 1.65 -13.22
N THR A 287 -5.86 0.89 -12.17
CA THR A 287 -7.22 0.51 -11.80
C THR A 287 -7.57 1.06 -10.44
N VAL A 288 -8.81 1.47 -10.28
CA VAL A 288 -9.37 2.00 -9.05
C VAL A 288 -10.63 1.20 -8.71
N ASP A 289 -10.52 0.34 -7.70
CA ASP A 289 -11.48 -0.70 -7.40
C ASP A 289 -12.32 -0.31 -6.19
N VAL A 290 -13.63 -0.14 -6.37
CA VAL A 290 -14.56 0.08 -5.26
C VAL A 290 -14.80 -1.27 -4.57
N LEU A 291 -14.28 -1.41 -3.36
CA LEU A 291 -14.33 -2.66 -2.58
C LEU A 291 -15.65 -2.83 -1.80
N GLY A 292 -16.40 -1.74 -1.63
CA GLY A 292 -17.74 -1.74 -1.03
C GLY A 292 -17.99 -0.56 -0.10
N SER A 293 -19.25 -0.40 0.28
CA SER A 293 -19.74 0.61 1.20
C SER A 293 -20.16 0.00 2.54
N ARG A 294 -19.94 0.73 3.63
CA ARG A 294 -20.38 0.36 4.98
C ARG A 294 -20.94 1.59 5.70
N LEU A 295 -22.06 1.43 6.39
CA LEU A 295 -22.57 2.44 7.32
C LEU A 295 -21.62 2.57 8.51
N ASP A 296 -21.19 3.79 8.82
CA ASP A 296 -20.37 4.05 10.00
C ASP A 296 -21.24 4.08 11.26
N THR A 297 -21.44 2.89 11.83
CA THR A 297 -22.20 2.68 13.07
C THR A 297 -21.47 3.16 14.33
N ARG A 298 -20.23 3.67 14.23
CA ARG A 298 -19.47 4.24 15.37
C ARG A 298 -19.35 5.77 15.32
N GLY A 299 -19.94 6.43 14.32
CA GLY A 299 -19.88 7.88 14.09
C GLY A 299 -21.24 8.51 13.76
N SER A 300 -21.23 9.55 12.92
CA SER A 300 -22.35 10.44 12.56
C SER A 300 -23.51 9.80 11.77
N GLY A 301 -23.47 8.49 11.48
CA GLY A 301 -24.37 7.83 10.55
C GLY A 301 -23.97 7.97 9.06
N ALA A 302 -22.78 8.52 8.77
CA ALA A 302 -22.26 8.67 7.42
C ALA A 302 -21.94 7.32 6.74
N ILE A 303 -21.99 7.31 5.40
CA ILE A 303 -21.61 6.15 4.59
C ILE A 303 -20.10 6.21 4.32
N ARG A 304 -19.41 5.11 4.60
CA ARG A 304 -17.99 4.92 4.33
C ARG A 304 -17.82 4.05 3.09
N VAL A 305 -17.06 4.54 2.11
CA VAL A 305 -16.68 3.75 0.93
C VAL A 305 -15.17 3.49 0.96
N THR A 306 -14.80 2.24 0.70
CA THR A 306 -13.40 1.81 0.58
C THR A 306 -13.06 1.56 -0.88
N VAL A 307 -11.96 2.16 -1.33
CA VAL A 307 -11.43 2.03 -2.68
C VAL A 307 -10.00 1.51 -2.61
N SER A 308 -9.60 0.65 -3.55
CA SER A 308 -8.22 0.21 -3.73
C SER A 308 -7.68 0.69 -5.06
N VAL A 309 -6.51 1.31 -5.07
CA VAL A 309 -5.83 1.74 -6.30
C VAL A 309 -4.55 0.93 -6.53
N LYS A 310 -4.31 0.54 -7.77
CA LYS A 310 -3.02 0.00 -8.24
C LYS A 310 -2.67 0.64 -9.57
N ALA A 311 -1.38 0.83 -9.82
CA ALA A 311 -0.92 1.48 -11.05
C ALA A 311 0.47 1.01 -11.48
N GLN A 312 0.75 1.11 -12.77
CA GLN A 312 2.06 0.88 -13.36
C GLN A 312 2.36 1.96 -14.40
N VAL A 313 3.61 2.34 -14.49
CA VAL A 313 4.11 3.30 -15.48
C VAL A 313 5.18 2.66 -16.31
N TYR A 314 5.00 2.80 -17.63
CA TYR A 314 5.87 2.26 -18.63
C TYR A 314 6.59 3.39 -19.36
N GLN A 315 7.89 3.26 -19.53
CA GLN A 315 8.71 4.19 -20.30
C GLN A 315 9.25 3.52 -21.56
N ASP A 316 9.17 4.22 -22.69
CA ASP A 316 9.82 3.84 -23.94
C ASP A 316 11.34 4.07 -23.85
N ASP A 317 12.13 3.00 -23.94
CA ASP A 317 13.59 3.05 -24.01
C ASP A 317 14.14 3.10 -25.46
N GLY A 318 13.24 3.09 -26.45
CA GLY A 318 13.53 3.03 -27.88
C GLY A 318 13.46 1.62 -28.49
N LEU A 319 13.38 0.58 -27.67
CA LEU A 319 13.27 -0.82 -28.08
C LEU A 319 12.12 -1.54 -27.35
N PHE A 320 11.93 -1.25 -26.06
CA PHE A 320 10.96 -1.81 -25.16
C PHE A 320 10.28 -0.74 -24.31
N TYR A 321 9.15 -1.13 -23.71
CA TYR A 321 8.52 -0.37 -22.64
C TYR A 321 8.90 -0.99 -21.31
N GLU A 322 9.79 -0.34 -20.56
CA GLU A 322 10.21 -0.78 -19.22
C GLU A 322 9.31 -0.20 -18.13
N THR A 323 9.12 -0.95 -17.05
CA THR A 323 8.35 -0.46 -15.90
C THR A 323 9.23 0.46 -15.06
N VAL A 324 8.95 1.77 -15.09
CA VAL A 324 9.69 2.79 -14.34
C VAL A 324 8.99 3.21 -13.04
N ALA A 325 7.71 2.91 -12.89
CA ALA A 325 7.04 3.09 -11.60
C ALA A 325 5.93 2.07 -11.39
N SER A 326 5.65 1.74 -10.14
CA SER A 326 4.57 0.85 -9.75
C SER A 326 4.00 1.22 -8.38
N VAL A 327 2.66 1.23 -8.29
CA VAL A 327 1.90 1.43 -7.07
C VAL A 327 1.21 0.12 -6.74
N ALA A 328 1.64 -0.50 -5.63
CA ALA A 328 0.98 -1.68 -5.09
C ALA A 328 -0.46 -1.36 -4.66
N PRO A 329 -1.37 -2.36 -4.63
CA PRO A 329 -2.74 -2.15 -4.19
C PRO A 329 -2.82 -1.45 -2.83
N THR A 330 -3.28 -0.20 -2.85
CA THR A 330 -3.35 0.67 -1.67
C THR A 330 -4.79 1.09 -1.46
N GLN A 331 -5.28 0.95 -0.23
CA GLN A 331 -6.67 1.24 0.11
C GLN A 331 -6.84 2.62 0.73
N GLU A 332 -7.82 3.36 0.24
CA GLU A 332 -8.26 4.63 0.77
C GLU A 332 -9.74 4.59 1.10
N ASN A 333 -10.14 5.45 2.04
CA ASN A 333 -11.52 5.53 2.50
C ASN A 333 -12.01 6.97 2.49
N ALA A 334 -13.28 7.17 2.15
CA ALA A 334 -13.95 8.44 2.37
C ALA A 334 -15.32 8.24 3.04
N LEU A 335 -15.74 9.28 3.75
CA LEU A 335 -17.04 9.41 4.37
C LEU A 335 -17.85 10.40 3.54
N GLY A 336 -19.14 10.13 3.39
CA GLY A 336 -20.05 11.03 2.70
C GLY A 336 -21.48 10.93 3.25
N GLU A 337 -22.25 11.99 3.00
CA GLU A 337 -23.69 12.03 3.32
C GLU A 337 -24.50 11.05 2.45
N SER A 338 -23.97 10.69 1.28
CA SER A 338 -24.50 9.64 0.40
C SER A 338 -23.39 8.68 -0.05
N GLU A 339 -23.77 7.48 -0.50
CA GLU A 339 -22.82 6.50 -1.02
C GLU A 339 -22.07 7.04 -2.24
N THR A 340 -22.76 7.72 -3.16
CA THR A 340 -22.15 8.33 -4.35
C THR A 340 -21.14 9.43 -4.00
N ALA A 341 -21.44 10.26 -3.00
CA ALA A 341 -20.51 11.30 -2.54
C ALA A 341 -19.26 10.68 -1.89
N ALA A 342 -19.46 9.69 -1.02
CA ALA A 342 -18.37 8.95 -0.39
C ALA A 342 -17.50 8.21 -1.42
N GLU A 343 -18.13 7.60 -2.43
CA GLU A 343 -17.44 6.91 -3.52
C GLU A 343 -16.58 7.86 -4.34
N THR A 344 -17.15 8.97 -4.81
CA THR A 344 -16.43 9.97 -5.60
C THR A 344 -15.21 10.52 -4.84
N ASP A 345 -15.39 10.86 -3.57
CA ASP A 345 -14.30 11.35 -2.73
C ASP A 345 -13.22 10.29 -2.48
N ALA A 346 -13.61 9.03 -2.27
CA ALA A 346 -12.67 7.92 -2.08
C ALA A 346 -11.85 7.66 -3.36
N LEU A 347 -12.49 7.69 -4.52
CA LEU A 347 -11.85 7.53 -5.84
C LEU A 347 -10.82 8.65 -6.08
N ILE A 348 -11.19 9.91 -5.85
CA ILE A 348 -10.29 11.06 -6.01
C ILE A 348 -9.10 10.96 -5.05
N LYS A 349 -9.32 10.61 -3.79
CA LYS A 349 -8.24 10.44 -2.80
C LYS A 349 -7.27 9.32 -3.20
N ALA A 350 -7.78 8.16 -3.56
CA ALA A 350 -6.98 7.03 -4.01
C ALA A 350 -6.14 7.39 -5.24
N ALA A 351 -6.75 8.04 -6.23
CA ALA A 351 -6.08 8.44 -7.46
C ALA A 351 -4.98 9.49 -7.23
N LYS A 352 -5.22 10.47 -6.37
CA LYS A 352 -4.20 11.46 -5.98
C LYS A 352 -3.02 10.80 -5.28
N LEU A 353 -3.28 9.87 -4.35
CA LEU A 353 -2.24 9.13 -3.64
C LEU A 353 -1.38 8.32 -4.63
N ALA A 354 -2.00 7.56 -5.52
CA ALA A 354 -1.28 6.78 -6.52
C ALA A 354 -0.48 7.68 -7.48
N SER A 355 -1.06 8.79 -7.92
CA SER A 355 -0.39 9.74 -8.81
C SER A 355 0.81 10.40 -8.14
N MET A 356 0.70 10.79 -6.86
CA MET A 356 1.82 11.32 -6.08
C MET A 356 2.94 10.28 -5.92
N GLU A 357 2.60 9.02 -5.66
CA GLU A 357 3.60 7.96 -5.54
C GLU A 357 4.33 7.71 -6.87
N ILE A 358 3.59 7.68 -7.99
CA ILE A 358 4.18 7.61 -9.34
C ILE A 358 5.15 8.78 -9.55
N VAL A 359 4.72 9.99 -9.25
CA VAL A 359 5.55 11.21 -9.39
C VAL A 359 6.83 11.09 -8.57
N ASN A 360 6.75 10.59 -7.34
CA ASN A 360 7.93 10.40 -6.50
C ASN A 360 8.92 9.42 -7.13
N GLN A 361 8.43 8.27 -7.62
CA GLN A 361 9.27 7.27 -8.29
C GLN A 361 9.92 7.80 -9.57
N LEU A 362 9.18 8.55 -10.38
CA LEU A 362 9.70 9.17 -11.60
C LEU A 362 10.74 10.26 -11.28
N ASN A 363 10.45 11.15 -10.33
CA ASN A 363 11.37 12.21 -9.93
C ASN A 363 12.66 11.66 -9.29
N ALA A 364 12.58 10.59 -8.50
CA ALA A 364 13.75 9.93 -7.92
C ALA A 364 14.69 9.38 -9.03
N GLN A 365 14.12 8.90 -10.13
CA GLN A 365 14.85 8.44 -11.31
C GLN A 365 15.26 9.58 -12.27
N GLY A 366 14.89 10.83 -11.97
CA GLY A 366 15.17 11.96 -12.86
C GLY A 366 14.34 11.98 -14.16
N ILE A 367 13.23 11.22 -14.20
CA ILE A 367 12.30 11.19 -15.33
C ILE A 367 11.31 12.36 -15.17
N GLN A 368 11.20 13.21 -16.18
CA GLN A 368 10.21 14.30 -16.23
C GLN A 368 9.60 14.39 -17.59
#